data_AF-A0A7S2XT56-F1
#
_entry.id   AF-A0A7S2XT56-F1
#
_cell.length_a   1.000
_cell.length_b   1.000
_cell.length_c   1.000
_cell.angle_alpha   90.00
_cell.angle_beta   90.00
_cell.angle_gamma   90.00
#
_symmetry.space_group_name_H-M   'P 1'
#
loop_
_entity.id
_entity.type
_entity.pdbx_description
1 polymer ?
#
loop_
_entity_poly.entity_id
_entity_poly.type
_entity_poly.pdbx_seq_one_letter_code
_entity_poly.pdbx_strand_id
1 'polypeptide(L)'
;GQLTRLNKDKLEDEKQDLQKSRDKLDNLMKSDKAVRKEMVKEFKSLQKKFGIPRRTRIELDEGEAELNEMDLVKNSRSVIVVTRGGYIKRMPLTTFENQGRGTRGKKGTASASEANEVANCFTCNDHDTLLMMTQTGIAYGVKAFKVPAGSRTAKGVPIPS
;
A
#
# COMPACT_ATOMS: atom_id res chain seq x y z
N GLY A 1 -11.47 -83.23 -6.11
CA GLY A 1 -12.75 -82.49 -6.02
C GLY A 1 -12.63 -81.03 -6.42
N GLN A 2 -12.14 -80.74 -7.64
CA GLN A 2 -12.06 -79.37 -8.19
C GLN A 2 -13.12 -79.08 -9.27
N LEU A 3 -13.86 -80.10 -9.72
CA LEU A 3 -14.84 -80.02 -10.82
C LEU A 3 -16.30 -79.95 -10.33
N THR A 4 -16.54 -79.36 -9.15
CA THR A 4 -17.92 -79.08 -8.69
C THR A 4 -18.39 -77.76 -9.29
N ARG A 5 -19.69 -77.67 -9.63
CA ARG A 5 -20.31 -76.48 -10.23
C ARG A 5 -20.04 -75.21 -9.44
N LEU A 6 -20.10 -75.29 -8.11
CA LEU A 6 -19.80 -74.20 -7.18
C LEU A 6 -18.36 -73.64 -7.29
N ASN A 7 -17.37 -74.48 -7.58
CA ASN A 7 -16.00 -74.02 -7.75
C ASN A 7 -15.77 -73.39 -9.13
N LYS A 8 -16.54 -73.80 -10.14
CA LYS A 8 -16.53 -73.18 -11.47
C LYS A 8 -17.11 -71.76 -11.42
N ASP A 9 -18.22 -71.57 -10.71
CA ASP A 9 -18.84 -70.26 -10.54
C ASP A 9 -17.89 -69.29 -9.81
N LYS A 10 -17.22 -69.74 -8.73
CA LYS A 10 -16.18 -68.95 -8.03
C LYS A 10 -15.00 -68.56 -8.93
N LEU A 11 -14.56 -69.46 -9.80
CA LEU A 11 -13.49 -69.17 -10.75
C LEU A 11 -13.92 -68.18 -11.83
N GLU A 12 -15.17 -68.22 -12.26
CA GLU A 12 -15.73 -67.24 -13.19
C GLU A 12 -15.86 -65.86 -12.53
N ASP A 13 -16.29 -65.79 -11.27
CA ASP A 13 -16.36 -64.55 -10.49
C ASP A 13 -14.96 -63.94 -10.29
N GLU A 14 -13.98 -64.75 -9.86
CA GLU A 14 -12.59 -64.29 -9.66
C GLU A 14 -11.97 -63.78 -10.96
N LYS A 15 -12.21 -64.49 -12.07
CA LYS A 15 -11.78 -64.05 -13.40
C LYS A 15 -12.39 -62.70 -13.76
N GLN A 16 -13.68 -62.49 -13.50
CA GLN A 16 -14.33 -61.20 -13.76
C GLN A 16 -13.73 -60.06 -12.93
N ASP A 17 -13.43 -60.30 -11.66
CA ASP A 17 -12.88 -59.28 -10.77
C ASP A 17 -11.43 -58.92 -11.09
N LEU A 18 -10.62 -59.91 -11.47
CA LEU A 18 -9.28 -59.68 -12.00
C LEU A 18 -9.32 -58.90 -13.32
N GLN A 19 -10.28 -59.21 -14.19
CA GLN A 19 -10.45 -58.52 -15.48
C GLN A 19 -10.86 -57.05 -15.28
N LYS A 20 -11.81 -56.77 -14.37
CA LYS A 20 -12.17 -55.39 -13.96
C LYS A 20 -10.97 -54.63 -13.38
N SER A 21 -10.16 -55.29 -12.56
CA SER A 21 -8.97 -54.68 -11.95
C SER A 21 -7.92 -54.34 -13.01
N ARG A 22 -7.69 -55.24 -13.97
CA ARG A 22 -6.80 -55.01 -15.11
C ARG A 22 -7.24 -53.80 -15.91
N ASP A 23 -8.51 -53.75 -16.31
CA ASP A 23 -9.03 -52.68 -17.16
C ASP A 23 -9.00 -51.31 -16.44
N LYS A 24 -9.20 -51.30 -15.11
CA LYS A 24 -9.01 -50.10 -14.29
C LYS A 24 -7.56 -49.61 -14.29
N LEU A 25 -6.59 -50.51 -14.10
CA LEU A 25 -5.16 -50.16 -14.10
C LEU A 25 -4.70 -49.69 -15.49
N ASP A 26 -5.17 -50.35 -16.54
CA ASP A 26 -4.88 -49.99 -17.93
C ASP A 26 -5.38 -48.58 -18.27
N ASN A 27 -6.59 -48.23 -17.80
CA ASN A 27 -7.15 -46.89 -17.94
C ASN A 27 -6.34 -45.83 -17.16
N LEU A 28 -5.80 -46.20 -16.00
CA LEU A 28 -4.95 -45.32 -15.20
C LEU A 28 -3.62 -45.03 -15.91
N MET A 29 -3.00 -46.06 -16.50
CA MET A 29 -1.73 -45.94 -17.23
C MET A 29 -1.85 -45.14 -18.53
N LYS A 30 -3.01 -45.21 -19.21
CA LYS A 30 -3.22 -44.56 -20.52
C LYS A 30 -3.70 -43.12 -20.43
N SER A 31 -4.21 -42.66 -19.29
CA SER A 31 -4.84 -41.34 -19.17
C SER A 31 -4.40 -40.59 -17.91
N ASP A 32 -3.65 -39.50 -18.10
CA ASP A 32 -3.24 -38.60 -17.01
C ASP A 32 -4.44 -38.04 -16.22
N LYS A 33 -5.57 -37.83 -16.90
CA LYS A 33 -6.82 -37.37 -16.26
C LYS A 33 -7.36 -38.38 -15.25
N ALA A 34 -7.24 -39.68 -15.54
CA ALA A 34 -7.67 -40.73 -14.64
C ALA A 34 -6.76 -40.81 -13.39
N VAL A 35 -5.44 -40.65 -13.58
CA VAL A 35 -4.48 -40.60 -12.47
C VAL A 35 -4.78 -39.42 -11.53
N ARG A 36 -4.92 -38.20 -12.07
CA ARG A 36 -5.23 -37.01 -11.26
C ARG A 36 -6.54 -37.15 -10.48
N LYS A 37 -7.54 -37.80 -11.07
CA LYS A 37 -8.82 -38.05 -10.39
C LYS A 37 -8.63 -38.94 -9.15
N GLU A 38 -7.83 -39.99 -9.25
CA GLU A 38 -7.53 -40.85 -8.10
C GLU A 38 -6.65 -40.12 -7.08
N MET A 39 -5.65 -39.33 -7.52
CA MET A 39 -4.84 -38.49 -6.61
C MET A 39 -5.70 -37.53 -5.78
N VAL A 40 -6.65 -36.82 -6.40
CA VAL A 40 -7.54 -35.90 -5.67
C VAL A 40 -8.39 -36.64 -4.63
N LYS A 41 -8.83 -37.86 -4.96
CA LYS A 41 -9.59 -38.71 -4.04
C LYS A 41 -8.73 -39.13 -2.85
N GLU A 42 -7.47 -39.50 -3.10
CA GLU A 42 -6.50 -39.83 -2.05
C GLU A 42 -6.17 -38.61 -1.18
N PHE A 43 -5.87 -37.45 -1.76
CA PHE A 43 -5.60 -36.22 -1.02
C PHE A 43 -6.78 -35.80 -0.14
N LYS A 44 -8.03 -35.94 -0.63
CA LYS A 44 -9.23 -35.71 0.19
C LYS A 44 -9.34 -36.70 1.34
N SER A 45 -8.96 -37.96 1.13
CA SER A 45 -8.95 -38.97 2.19
C SER A 45 -7.90 -38.66 3.27
N LEU A 46 -6.72 -38.19 2.85
CA LEU A 46 -5.64 -37.76 3.75
C LEU A 46 -6.04 -36.51 4.54
N GLN A 47 -6.65 -35.52 3.88
CA GLN A 47 -7.17 -34.32 4.53
C GLN A 47 -8.20 -34.65 5.61
N LYS A 48 -9.08 -35.64 5.38
CA LYS A 48 -10.05 -36.10 6.39
C LYS A 48 -9.40 -36.82 7.57
N LYS A 49 -8.36 -37.62 7.31
CA LYS A 49 -7.67 -38.40 8.34
C LYS A 49 -6.73 -37.56 9.21
N PHE A 50 -6.06 -36.57 8.62
CA PHE A 50 -4.97 -35.82 9.26
C PHE A 50 -5.18 -34.30 9.28
N GLY A 51 -6.38 -33.82 8.92
CA GLY A 51 -6.70 -32.40 8.92
C GLY A 51 -6.78 -31.84 10.35
N ILE A 52 -5.91 -30.89 10.66
CA ILE A 52 -5.94 -30.11 11.91
C ILE A 52 -6.27 -28.67 11.53
N PRO A 53 -7.11 -27.95 12.30
CA PRO A 53 -7.38 -26.54 12.04
C PRO A 53 -6.08 -25.71 12.09
N ARG A 54 -6.02 -24.65 11.28
CA ARG A 54 -4.90 -23.71 11.29
C ARG A 54 -4.82 -23.04 12.67
N ARG A 55 -3.66 -23.14 13.31
CA ARG A 55 -3.43 -22.58 14.66
C ARG A 55 -3.24 -21.06 14.66
N THR A 56 -2.77 -20.50 13.55
CA THR A 56 -2.47 -19.08 13.42
C THR A 56 -3.56 -18.36 12.62
N ARG A 57 -3.89 -17.15 13.07
CA ARG A 57 -4.72 -16.20 12.32
C ARG A 57 -3.80 -15.23 11.59
N ILE A 58 -4.10 -14.97 10.32
CA ILE A 58 -3.49 -13.84 9.60
C ILE A 58 -4.42 -12.67 9.86
N GLU A 59 -3.95 -11.72 10.66
CA GLU A 59 -4.63 -10.45 10.84
C GLU A 59 -3.96 -9.44 9.91
N LEU A 60 -4.78 -8.59 9.28
CA LEU A 60 -4.26 -7.42 8.57
C LEU A 60 -3.80 -6.46 9.65
N ASP A 61 -2.51 -6.14 9.66
CA ASP A 61 -1.99 -5.13 10.56
C ASP A 61 -2.53 -3.77 10.11
N GLU A 62 -3.38 -3.14 10.94
CA GLU A 62 -3.84 -1.77 10.71
C GLU A 62 -2.68 -0.76 10.75
N GLY A 63 -1.51 -1.16 11.31
CA GLY A 63 -0.31 -0.34 11.43
C GLY A 63 0.71 -0.47 10.28
N GLU A 64 0.60 -1.49 9.43
CA GLU A 64 1.40 -1.62 8.19
C GLU A 64 0.60 -1.21 6.94
N ALA A 65 -0.34 -0.27 7.09
CA ALA A 65 -0.64 0.59 5.96
C ALA A 65 0.69 1.24 5.55
N GLU A 66 1.14 1.01 4.32
CA GLU A 66 2.38 1.55 3.76
C GLU A 66 2.66 2.94 4.33
N LEU A 67 3.67 3.05 5.20
CA LEU A 67 3.99 4.30 5.89
C LEU A 67 4.17 5.39 4.84
N ASN A 68 3.25 6.35 4.82
CA ASN A 68 3.36 7.45 3.88
C ASN A 68 4.42 8.42 4.40
N GLU A 69 5.12 9.10 3.50
CA GLU A 69 6.09 10.15 3.86
C GLU A 69 5.47 11.19 4.82
N MET A 70 4.16 11.43 4.70
CA MET A 70 3.40 12.35 5.54
C MET A 70 3.29 11.90 7.01
N ASP A 71 3.29 10.58 7.26
CA ASP A 71 3.19 10.00 8.61
C ASP A 71 4.49 10.18 9.41
N LEU A 72 5.62 10.36 8.71
CA LEU A 72 6.91 10.67 9.31
C LEU A 72 7.06 12.16 9.65
N VAL A 73 6.18 13.02 9.12
CA VAL A 73 6.23 14.47 9.32
C VAL A 73 5.26 14.89 10.41
N LYS A 74 5.76 15.55 11.46
CA LYS A 74 4.89 16.13 12.50
C LYS A 74 3.97 17.19 11.89
N ASN A 75 2.67 17.07 12.11
CA ASN A 75 1.69 18.07 11.69
C ASN A 75 1.77 19.33 12.57
N SER A 76 2.66 20.27 12.21
CA SER A 76 2.89 21.50 12.97
C SER A 76 2.36 22.75 12.24
N ARG A 77 2.08 23.82 12.99
CA ARG A 77 1.66 25.11 12.41
C ARG A 77 2.84 25.84 11.79
N SER A 78 2.67 26.20 10.52
CA SER A 78 3.66 26.85 9.70
C SER A 78 3.09 28.11 9.04
N VAL A 79 4.00 29.01 8.66
CA VAL A 79 3.73 30.18 7.83
C VAL A 79 4.35 29.92 6.47
N ILE A 80 3.54 30.11 5.42
CA ILE A 80 4.00 30.09 4.04
C ILE A 80 4.12 31.54 3.57
N VAL A 81 5.24 31.86 2.92
CA VAL A 81 5.50 33.17 2.35
C VAL A 81 5.82 33.01 0.88
N VAL A 82 5.10 33.74 0.04
CA VAL A 82 5.30 33.82 -1.41
C VAL A 82 5.70 35.24 -1.77
N THR A 83 6.78 35.40 -2.52
CA THR A 83 7.24 36.72 -3.00
C THR A 83 6.70 37.03 -4.39
N ARG A 84 6.68 38.32 -4.76
CA ARG A 84 6.29 38.77 -6.12
C ARG A 84 7.19 38.19 -7.21
N GLY A 85 8.48 37.97 -6.91
CA GLY A 85 9.42 37.32 -7.80
C GLY A 85 9.25 35.80 -7.93
N GLY A 86 8.17 35.21 -7.41
CA GLY A 86 7.86 33.79 -7.55
C GLY A 86 8.68 32.89 -6.64
N TYR A 87 9.14 33.36 -5.47
CA TYR A 87 9.83 32.51 -4.50
C TYR A 87 8.88 32.09 -3.38
N ILE A 88 9.00 30.84 -2.94
CA ILE A 88 8.22 30.28 -1.84
C ILE A 88 9.13 29.72 -0.74
N LYS A 89 8.70 29.90 0.51
CA LYS A 89 9.33 29.26 1.67
C LYS A 89 8.33 28.98 2.79
N ARG A 90 8.64 27.97 3.60
CA ARG A 90 7.94 27.61 4.83
C ARG A 90 8.77 27.95 6.05
N MET A 91 8.10 28.42 7.10
CA MET A 91 8.72 28.69 8.40
C MET A 91 7.78 28.22 9.52
N PRO A 92 8.30 27.71 10.64
CA PRO A 92 7.48 27.44 11.82
C PRO A 92 6.81 28.72 12.32
N LEU A 93 5.54 28.64 12.75
CA LEU A 93 4.83 29.79 13.32
C LEU A 93 5.54 30.37 14.56
N THR A 94 6.23 29.51 15.31
CA THR A 94 7.06 29.89 16.47
C THR A 94 8.17 30.89 16.13
N THR A 95 8.53 31.05 14.85
CA THR A 95 9.48 32.07 14.40
C THR A 95 8.98 33.50 14.68
N PHE A 96 7.66 33.68 14.69
CA PHE A 96 6.99 34.95 14.97
C PHE A 96 6.35 34.89 16.37
N GLU A 97 7.21 34.86 17.38
CA GLU A 97 6.79 34.94 18.78
C GLU A 97 5.98 36.20 19.06
N ASN A 98 5.04 36.09 20.00
CA ASN A 98 4.24 37.20 20.44
C ASN A 98 5.14 38.29 21.02
N GLN A 99 5.02 39.50 20.48
CA GLN A 99 5.80 40.65 20.90
C GLN A 99 4.92 41.58 21.74
N GLY A 100 5.47 42.11 22.83
CA GLY A 100 4.78 43.08 23.68
C GLY A 100 4.49 44.38 22.94
N ARG A 101 3.50 45.15 23.44
CA ARG A 101 3.15 46.46 22.88
C ARG A 101 4.37 47.39 22.86
N GLY A 102 4.54 48.15 21.78
CA GLY A 102 5.63 49.14 21.63
C GLY A 102 6.97 48.57 21.12
N THR A 103 7.05 47.27 20.82
CA THR A 103 8.27 46.67 20.25
C THR A 103 8.21 46.60 18.73
N ARG A 104 9.36 46.77 18.06
CA ARG A 104 9.47 46.71 16.60
C ARG A 104 9.38 45.25 16.12
N GLY A 105 8.49 44.99 15.16
CA GLY A 105 8.27 43.69 14.53
C GLY A 105 9.56 43.00 14.03
N LYS A 106 9.62 41.67 14.16
CA LYS A 106 10.69 40.85 13.54
C LYS A 106 10.54 40.87 12.00
N LYS A 107 11.57 41.35 11.27
CA LYS A 107 11.58 41.43 9.80
C LYS A 107 11.30 40.07 9.13
N GLY A 108 10.19 39.89 8.41
CA GLY A 108 9.73 38.58 7.91
C GLY A 108 10.44 37.99 6.68
N THR A 109 11.06 38.84 5.84
CA THR A 109 11.82 38.49 4.63
C THR A 109 12.87 39.57 4.36
N ALA A 110 14.02 39.21 3.77
CA ALA A 110 15.01 40.19 3.31
C ALA A 110 14.53 40.90 2.03
N SER A 111 13.84 42.04 2.18
CA SER A 111 13.38 42.87 1.05
C SER A 111 14.50 43.71 0.44
N ALA A 112 15.54 43.08 -0.11
CA ALA A 112 16.65 43.78 -0.76
C ALA A 112 16.34 44.24 -2.20
N SER A 113 15.23 43.76 -2.79
CA SER A 113 14.79 44.04 -4.16
C SER A 113 13.26 43.91 -4.22
N GLU A 114 12.59 44.58 -5.16
CA GLU A 114 11.14 44.47 -5.40
C GLU A 114 10.71 43.01 -5.65
N ALA A 115 11.55 42.20 -6.29
CA ALA A 115 11.29 40.77 -6.49
C ALA A 115 11.22 39.95 -5.18
N ASN A 116 11.80 40.48 -4.09
CA ASN A 116 11.79 39.87 -2.75
C ASN A 116 10.66 40.41 -1.86
N GLU A 117 9.81 41.31 -2.38
CA GLU A 117 8.61 41.77 -1.68
C GLU A 117 7.63 40.61 -1.49
N VAL A 118 7.03 40.53 -0.30
CA VAL A 118 6.02 39.52 0.01
C VAL A 118 4.75 39.85 -0.76
N ALA A 119 4.33 38.94 -1.64
CA ALA A 119 3.04 39.02 -2.31
C ALA A 119 1.95 38.50 -1.37
N ASN A 120 2.11 37.26 -0.90
CA ASN A 120 1.14 36.58 -0.06
C ASN A 120 1.84 35.94 1.14
N CYS A 121 1.20 36.01 2.31
CA CYS A 121 1.57 35.22 3.48
C CYS A 121 0.32 34.70 4.18
N PHE A 122 0.40 33.45 4.66
CA PHE A 122 -0.71 32.82 5.36
C PHE A 122 -0.19 31.69 6.27
N THR A 123 -1.03 31.30 7.23
CA THR A 123 -0.73 30.21 8.16
C THR A 123 -1.47 28.95 7.74
N CYS A 124 -0.81 27.80 7.83
CA CYS A 124 -1.40 26.49 7.61
C CYS A 124 -0.75 25.45 8.52
N ASN A 125 -1.28 24.23 8.55
CA ASN A 125 -0.56 23.10 9.12
C ASN A 125 0.27 22.40 8.04
N ASP A 126 1.30 21.67 8.45
CA ASP A 126 2.21 20.98 7.54
C ASP A 126 1.53 19.91 6.66
N HIS A 127 0.45 19.30 7.15
CA HIS A 127 -0.32 18.30 6.40
C HIS A 127 -1.38 18.90 5.46
N ASP A 128 -1.65 20.19 5.57
CA ASP A 128 -2.62 20.88 4.72
C ASP A 128 -2.11 20.94 3.27
N THR A 129 -3.05 21.05 2.33
CA THR A 129 -2.76 21.12 0.89
C THR A 129 -2.84 22.56 0.42
N LEU A 130 -1.75 23.06 -0.17
CA LEU A 130 -1.67 24.36 -0.81
C LEU A 130 -2.13 24.23 -2.26
N LEU A 131 -3.12 25.03 -2.65
CA LEU A 131 -3.63 25.11 -4.01
C LEU A 131 -3.07 26.37 -4.68
N MET A 132 -2.24 26.18 -5.71
CA MET A 132 -1.68 27.24 -6.53
C MET A 132 -2.43 27.28 -7.86
N MET A 133 -3.13 28.37 -8.14
CA MET A 133 -3.89 28.55 -9.37
C MET A 133 -3.11 29.43 -10.34
N THR A 134 -2.90 28.95 -11.57
CA THR A 134 -2.28 29.72 -12.64
C THR A 134 -3.32 30.60 -13.35
N GLN A 135 -2.83 31.61 -14.07
CA GLN A 135 -3.68 32.46 -14.92
C GLN A 135 -4.37 31.68 -16.04
N THR A 136 -3.81 30.53 -16.44
CA THR A 136 -4.41 29.62 -17.43
C THR A 136 -5.53 28.74 -16.85
N GLY A 137 -5.84 28.88 -15.56
CA GLY A 137 -6.91 28.12 -14.89
C GLY A 137 -6.51 26.73 -14.40
N ILE A 138 -5.20 26.42 -14.34
CA ILE A 138 -4.69 25.14 -13.83
C ILE A 138 -4.42 25.29 -12.34
N ALA A 139 -4.85 24.31 -11.54
CA ALA A 139 -4.59 24.25 -10.10
C ALA A 139 -3.56 23.15 -9.78
N TYR A 140 -2.48 23.53 -9.09
CA TYR A 140 -1.47 22.61 -8.56
C TYR A 140 -1.66 22.44 -7.06
N GLY A 141 -1.82 21.20 -6.61
CA GLY A 141 -1.90 20.84 -5.19
C GLY A 141 -0.56 20.39 -4.65
N VAL A 142 -0.01 21.11 -3.67
CA VAL A 142 1.25 20.73 -2.99
C VAL A 142 1.03 20.69 -1.49
N LYS A 143 1.44 19.60 -0.83
CA LYS A 143 1.40 19.52 0.63
C LYS A 143 2.32 20.57 1.26
N ALA A 144 1.86 21.26 2.29
CA ALA A 144 2.61 22.35 2.91
C ALA A 144 4.00 21.92 3.38
N PHE A 145 4.15 20.70 3.93
CA PHE A 145 5.46 20.19 4.34
C PHE A 145 6.47 20.02 3.20
N LYS A 146 6.01 19.85 1.95
CA LYS A 146 6.88 19.77 0.76
C LYS A 146 7.45 21.12 0.34
N VAL A 147 6.89 22.22 0.86
CA VAL A 147 7.49 23.55 0.68
C VAL A 147 8.78 23.64 1.49
N PRO A 148 9.92 24.04 0.86
CA PRO A 148 11.20 24.12 1.52
C PRO A 148 11.16 24.98 2.78
N ALA A 149 11.65 24.42 3.89
CA ALA A 149 11.84 25.17 5.11
C ALA A 149 13.00 26.15 4.93
N GLY A 150 12.81 27.40 5.37
CA GLY A 150 13.81 28.45 5.26
C GLY A 150 13.87 29.32 6.50
N SER A 151 14.92 30.13 6.61
CA SER A 151 14.99 31.14 7.67
C SER A 151 14.09 32.34 7.34
N ARG A 152 13.81 33.14 8.38
CA ARG A 152 13.05 34.39 8.23
C ARG A 152 13.67 35.35 7.22
N THR A 153 15.00 35.41 7.12
CA THR A 153 15.67 36.30 6.16
C THR A 153 15.93 35.66 4.80
N ALA A 154 15.77 34.34 4.64
CA ALA A 154 16.02 33.65 3.38
C ALA A 154 15.04 34.08 2.27
N LYS A 155 15.50 33.99 1.02
CA LYS A 155 14.70 34.29 -0.18
C LYS A 155 13.67 33.21 -0.47
N GLY A 156 13.99 31.94 -0.19
CA GLY A 156 13.16 30.79 -0.56
C GLY A 156 13.61 30.14 -1.87
N VAL A 157 12.80 29.23 -2.39
CA VAL A 157 13.05 28.49 -3.63
C VAL A 157 12.11 29.03 -4.71
N PRO A 158 12.57 29.19 -5.97
CA PRO A 158 11.70 29.63 -7.05
C PRO A 158 10.60 28.59 -7.29
N ILE A 159 9.38 29.06 -7.49
CA ILE A 159 8.26 28.25 -7.98
C ILE A 159 8.55 27.99 -9.46
N PRO A 160 8.68 26.72 -9.88
CA PRO A 160 8.85 26.40 -11.28
C PRO A 160 7.62 26.90 -12.07
N SER A 161 7.89 27.55 -13.19
CA SER A 161 6.89 28.09 -14.12
C SER A 161 6.09 27.00 -14.81
#